data_AF-A0A858WW35-F1
#
_entry.id   AF-A0A858WW35-F1
#
_cell.length_a   1.000
_cell.length_b   1.000
_cell.length_c   1.000
_cell.angle_alpha   90.00
_cell.angle_beta   90.00
_cell.angle_gamma   90.00
#
_symmetry.space_group_name_H-M   'P 1'
#
loop_
_entity.id
_entity.type
_entity.pdbx_description
1 polymer ?
#
loop_
_entity_poly.entity_id
_entity_poly.type
_entity_poly.pdbx_seq_one_letter_code
_entity_poly.pdbx_strand_id
1 'polypeptide(L)' 'MKPEHGPRRAIIREWMSLPRDKRKNQEQAATFAAQAVERHQFRSRGDRHRQVLIWLLPRIGRA' A
#
# COMPACT_ATOMS: atom_id res chain seq x y z
N MET A 1 -0.02 -19.16 -11.09
CA MET A 1 0.26 -18.03 -10.19
C MET A 1 -0.55 -16.82 -10.65
N LYS A 2 -1.50 -16.31 -9.86
CA LYS A 2 -2.27 -15.12 -10.27
C LYS A 2 -1.36 -13.87 -10.20
N PRO A 3 -1.17 -13.13 -11.31
CA PRO A 3 -0.28 -11.96 -11.35
C PRO A 3 -0.73 -10.84 -10.39
N GLU A 4 -1.97 -10.87 -9.93
CA GLU A 4 -2.59 -9.93 -8.99
C GLU A 4 -1.99 -9.99 -7.57
N HIS A 5 -1.33 -11.10 -7.19
CA HIS A 5 -0.70 -11.24 -5.86
C HIS A 5 0.68 -10.61 -5.75
N GLY A 6 1.35 -10.33 -6.88
CA GLY A 6 2.68 -9.69 -6.89
C GLY A 6 2.64 -8.25 -6.35
N PRO A 7 1.82 -7.36 -6.94
CA PRO A 7 1.76 -5.95 -6.55
C PRO A 7 1.33 -5.76 -5.10
N ARG A 8 0.29 -6.48 -4.65
CA ARG A 8 -0.19 -6.40 -3.26
C ARG A 8 0.91 -6.75 -2.26
N ARG A 9 1.64 -7.85 -2.48
CA ARG A 9 2.73 -8.28 -1.57
C ARG A 9 3.90 -7.32 -1.62
N ALA A 10 4.27 -6.81 -2.79
CA ALA A 10 5.34 -5.84 -2.94
C ALA A 10 5.03 -4.54 -2.19
N ILE A 11 3.83 -3.99 -2.39
CA ILE A 11 3.36 -2.77 -1.73
C ILE A 11 3.29 -2.93 -0.21
N ILE A 12 2.76 -4.07 0.29
CA ILE A 12 2.73 -4.33 1.74
C ILE A 12 4.14 -4.47 2.31
N ARG A 13 5.06 -5.15 1.62
CA ARG A 13 6.45 -5.29 2.08
C ARG A 13 7.14 -3.93 2.14
N GLU A 14 6.96 -3.13 1.09
CA GLU A 14 7.52 -1.79 1.03
C GLU A 14 6.97 -0.89 2.13
N TRP A 15 5.65 -0.92 2.37
CA TRP A 15 5.05 -0.27 3.52
C TRP A 15 5.72 -0.75 4.81
N MET A 16 5.73 -2.05 5.09
CA MET A 16 6.30 -2.59 6.33
C MET A 16 7.81 -2.29 6.51
N SER A 17 8.54 -1.99 5.44
CA SER A 17 9.95 -1.56 5.52
C SER A 17 10.12 -0.11 5.98
N LEU A 18 9.07 0.72 5.91
CA LEU A 18 9.12 2.08 6.43
C LEU A 18 9.25 2.08 7.96
N PRO A 19 9.95 3.06 8.55
CA PRO A 19 9.94 3.29 9.99
C PRO A 19 8.51 3.43 10.50
N ARG A 20 8.26 2.96 11.73
CA ARG A 20 6.93 3.01 12.35
C ARG A 20 6.35 4.42 12.35
N ASP A 21 7.19 5.45 12.56
CA ASP A 21 6.83 6.88 12.53
C ASP A 21 6.25 7.35 11.20
N LYS A 22 6.63 6.72 10.09
CA LYS A 22 6.12 7.00 8.75
C LYS A 22 4.88 6.18 8.39
N ARG A 23 4.38 5.38 9.34
CA ARG A 23 3.24 4.47 9.17
C ARG A 23 2.19 4.60 10.26
N LYS A 24 2.16 5.73 10.98
CA LYS A 24 1.34 5.90 12.18
C LYS A 24 -0.08 6.34 11.88
N ASN A 25 -0.31 7.00 10.75
CA ASN A 25 -1.61 7.58 10.45
C ASN A 25 -2.07 7.31 9.02
N GLN A 26 -3.35 7.59 8.79
CA GLN A 26 -4.01 7.37 7.51
C GLN A 26 -3.52 8.35 6.42
N GLU A 27 -3.09 9.55 6.79
CA GLU A 27 -2.53 10.54 5.87
C GLU A 27 -1.24 10.03 5.22
N GLN A 28 -0.31 9.52 6.03
CA GLN A 28 0.91 8.87 5.56
C GLN A 28 0.62 7.66 4.67
N ALA A 29 -0.39 6.86 5.03
CA ALA A 29 -0.83 5.75 4.22
C ALA A 29 -1.42 6.22 2.86
N ALA A 30 -2.14 7.35 2.84
CA ALA A 30 -2.69 7.93 1.62
C ALA A 30 -1.61 8.52 0.70
N THR A 31 -0.61 9.20 1.25
CA THR A 31 0.57 9.68 0.51
C THR A 31 1.34 8.51 -0.09
N PHE A 32 1.61 7.48 0.73
CA PHE A 32 2.28 6.28 0.26
C PHE A 32 1.45 5.55 -0.82
N ALA A 33 0.13 5.46 -0.64
CA ALA A 33 -0.76 4.82 -1.60
C ALA A 33 -0.71 5.49 -2.98
N ALA A 34 -0.69 6.83 -3.05
CA ALA A 34 -0.54 7.55 -4.31
C ALA A 34 0.77 7.17 -5.01
N GLN A 35 1.89 7.22 -4.28
CA GLN A 35 3.19 6.85 -4.82
C GLN A 35 3.28 5.36 -5.22
N ALA A 36 2.62 4.48 -4.47
CA ALA A 36 2.63 3.05 -4.74
C ALA A 36 1.82 2.70 -6.00
N VAL A 37 0.71 3.40 -6.25
CA VAL A 37 -0.08 3.23 -7.48
C VAL A 37 0.72 3.63 -8.71
N GLU A 38 1.46 4.73 -8.65
CA GLU A 38 2.34 5.18 -9.74
C GLU A 38 3.51 4.22 -9.99
N ARG A 39 4.13 3.70 -8.93
CA ARG A 39 5.33 2.85 -9.06
C ARG A 39 5.02 1.43 -9.50
N HIS A 40 3.95 0.84 -8.98
CA HIS A 40 3.62 -0.57 -9.27
C HIS A 40 2.70 -0.72 -10.49
N GLN A 41 2.09 0.36 -10.98
CA GLN A 41 1.24 0.43 -12.19
C GLN A 41 0.30 -0.78 -12.37
N PHE A 42 -0.21 -1.33 -11.27
CA PHE A 42 -0.96 -2.57 -11.32
C PHE A 42 -2.36 -2.32 -11.91
N ARG A 43 -2.89 -3.35 -12.60
CA ARG A 43 -4.26 -3.29 -13.11
C ARG A 43 -5.23 -3.53 -11.97
N SER A 44 -6.22 -2.65 -11.85
CA SER A 44 -7.35 -2.80 -10.95
C SER A 44 -8.63 -2.49 -11.69
N ARG A 45 -9.73 -3.17 -11.31
CA ARG A 45 -11.08 -2.89 -11.81
C ARG A 45 -11.70 -1.63 -11.21
N GLY A 46 -11.09 -1.04 -10.19
CA GLY A 46 -11.61 0.15 -9.51
C GLY A 46 -10.51 1.12 -9.11
N ASP A 47 -10.82 1.99 -8.15
CA ASP A 47 -9.86 2.97 -7.63
C ASP A 47 -8.64 2.26 -7.00
N ARG A 48 -7.49 2.40 -7.69
CA ARG A 48 -6.21 1.81 -7.30
C ARG A 48 -5.71 2.39 -5.98
N HIS A 49 -5.91 3.69 -5.75
CA HIS A 49 -5.51 4.36 -4.51
C HIS A 49 -6.29 3.79 -3.33
N ARG A 50 -7.62 3.71 -3.48
CA ARG A 50 -8.50 3.12 -2.47
C ARG A 50 -8.15 1.65 -2.18
N GLN A 51 -7.79 0.87 -3.20
CA GLN A 51 -7.35 -0.52 -2.99
C GLN A 51 -6.06 -0.62 -2.20
N VAL A 52 -5.07 0.22 -2.49
CA VAL A 52 -3.84 0.24 -1.71
C VAL A 52 -4.14 0.64 -0.27
N LEU A 53 -4.95 1.67 -0.04
CA LEU A 53 -5.39 2.05 1.31
C LEU A 53 -6.03 0.89 2.08
N ILE A 54 -6.93 0.12 1.46
CA ILE A 54 -7.55 -1.07 2.09
C ILE A 54 -6.50 -2.08 2.55
N TRP A 55 -5.38 -2.22 1.84
CA TRP A 55 -4.30 -3.12 2.24
C TRP A 55 -3.45 -2.55 3.40
N LEU A 56 -3.31 -1.23 3.49
CA LEU A 56 -2.45 -0.56 4.46
C LEU A 56 -3.14 -0.23 5.78
N LEU A 57 -4.43 0.12 5.77
CA LEU A 57 -5.19 0.51 6.97
C LEU A 57 -5.05 -0.49 8.13
N PRO A 58 -5.15 -1.82 7.94
CA PRO A 58 -4.97 -2.79 9.04
C PRO A 58 -3.53 -2.91 9.56
N ARG A 59 -2.58 -2.17 8.97
CA ARG A 59 -1.13 -2.23 9.22
C ARG A 59 -0.55 -0.87 9.62
N ILE A 60 -1.41 0.13 9.84
CA ILE A 60 -1.02 1.39 10.43
C ILE A 60 -0.62 1.14 11.89
N GLY A 61 0.52 1.68 12.30
CA GLY A 61 1.01 1.62 13.69
C GLY A 61 1.40 0.24 14.21
N ARG A 62 1.35 -0.82 13.38
CA ARG A 62 1.74 -2.18 13.75
C ARG A 62 3.27 -2.25 13.95
N ALA A 63 3.67 -2.91 15.04
CA ALA A 63 5.07 -3.21 15.36
C ALA A 63 5.68 -4.18 14.33
#